data_AF-A0A3A4K6R7-F1
#
_entry.id   AF-A0A3A4K6R7-F1
#
_cell.length_a   1.000
_cell.length_b   1.000
_cell.length_c   1.000
_cell.angle_alpha   90.00
_cell.angle_beta   90.00
_cell.angle_gamma   90.00
#
_symmetry.space_group_name_H-M   'P 1'
#
loop_
_entity.id
_entity.type
_entity.pdbx_description
1 polymer ?
#
loop_
_entity_poly.entity_id
_entity_poly.type
_entity_poly.pdbx_seq_one_letter_code
_entity_poly.pdbx_strand_id
1 'polypeptide(L)'
;MVFVAMALIAAGCAQKATPQQCESVCQKQLALAQAANPTPADDPVAAVEADFQKKLAEAQAPLMQAVQAVEAELQAKLGQAKNDEEKKALIEEYNKKKNEKAQEFAPAIQTLAQEKEQKIAAAQGAKKAAEEAQKAAEEKQLAECKDSCGKTTTAPKAECQLKAADLNAFNACK
;
A
#
# COMPACT_ATOMS: atom_id res chain seq x y z
N MET A 1 72.46 -27.96 9.31
CA MET A 1 71.50 -29.01 9.71
C MET A 1 70.14 -28.62 9.20
N VAL A 2 69.68 -29.39 8.22
CA VAL A 2 68.31 -29.38 7.70
C VAL A 2 67.43 -30.09 8.72
N PHE A 3 66.37 -29.45 9.19
CA PHE A 3 65.22 -30.16 9.75
C PHE A 3 63.97 -29.67 9.02
N VAL A 4 63.67 -30.40 7.95
CA VAL A 4 62.35 -30.51 7.36
C VAL A 4 61.43 -31.13 8.42
N ALA A 5 60.41 -30.39 8.83
CA ALA A 5 59.19 -30.97 9.39
C ALA A 5 58.05 -30.68 8.41
N MET A 6 57.93 -31.56 7.41
CA MET A 6 56.72 -31.76 6.64
C MET A 6 55.61 -32.30 7.55
N ALA A 7 54.37 -31.94 7.19
CA ALA A 7 53.08 -32.44 7.69
C ALA A 7 52.72 -31.95 9.11
N LEU A 8 51.65 -31.17 9.28
CA LEU A 8 50.29 -31.57 8.96
C LEU A 8 49.50 -30.43 8.33
N ILE A 9 49.11 -30.62 7.07
CA ILE A 9 47.84 -30.11 6.56
C ILE A 9 46.79 -30.86 7.36
N ALA A 10 46.46 -30.36 8.55
CA ALA A 10 45.21 -30.71 9.17
C ALA A 10 44.15 -30.14 8.23
N ALA A 11 43.52 -31.01 7.45
CA ALA A 11 42.14 -30.84 7.02
C ALA A 11 41.27 -30.77 8.30
N GLY A 12 41.44 -29.69 9.07
CA GLY A 12 40.66 -29.41 10.25
C GLY A 12 39.38 -28.79 9.76
N CYS A 13 38.27 -29.52 9.87
CA CYS A 13 36.93 -29.05 9.62
C CYS A 13 36.79 -27.62 10.18
N ALA A 14 36.73 -26.61 9.31
CA ALA A 14 36.50 -25.24 9.75
C ALA A 14 35.23 -25.25 10.62
N GLN A 15 35.36 -24.69 11.83
CA GLN A 15 34.28 -24.74 12.82
C GLN A 15 33.02 -24.15 12.18
N LYS A 16 31.96 -24.97 12.10
CA LYS A 16 30.71 -24.55 11.48
C LYS A 16 30.10 -23.42 12.28
N ALA A 17 29.39 -22.53 11.59
CA ALA A 17 28.62 -21.49 12.25
C ALA A 17 27.60 -22.13 13.22
N THR A 18 27.40 -21.51 14.37
CA THR A 18 26.40 -21.97 15.35
C THR A 18 24.98 -21.72 14.81
N PRO A 19 23.95 -22.43 15.32
CA PRO A 19 22.56 -22.16 14.93
C PRO A 19 22.15 -20.69 15.11
N GLN A 20 22.60 -20.06 16.20
CA GLN A 20 22.36 -18.64 16.45
C GLN A 20 23.08 -17.74 15.43
N GLN A 21 24.34 -18.04 15.08
CA GLN A 21 25.04 -17.31 14.03
C GLN A 21 24.33 -17.43 12.68
N CYS A 22 23.86 -18.63 12.34
CA CYS A 22 23.11 -18.86 11.11
C CYS A 22 21.78 -18.10 11.09
N GLU A 23 21.06 -18.05 12.20
CA GLU A 23 19.85 -17.24 12.32
C GLU A 23 20.13 -15.76 12.06
N SER A 24 21.14 -15.19 12.73
CA SER A 24 21.49 -13.78 12.56
C SER A 24 22.01 -13.48 11.15
N VAL A 25 22.79 -14.38 10.53
CA VAL A 25 23.28 -14.23 9.15
C VAL A 25 22.11 -14.19 8.17
N CYS A 26 21.15 -15.08 8.32
CA CYS A 26 19.98 -15.16 7.44
C CYS A 26 19.03 -13.98 7.61
N GLN A 27 18.76 -13.54 8.85
CA GLN A 27 17.99 -12.32 9.11
C GLN A 27 18.67 -11.10 8.48
N LYS A 28 20.00 -11.01 8.60
CA LYS A 28 20.76 -9.92 8.01
C LYS A 28 20.76 -9.97 6.48
N GLN A 29 20.89 -11.14 5.88
CA GLN A 29 20.79 -11.30 4.43
C GLN A 29 19.44 -10.81 3.91
N LEU A 30 18.34 -11.21 4.58
CA LEU A 30 16.99 -10.79 4.21
C LEU A 30 16.83 -9.27 4.33
N ALA A 31 17.30 -8.68 5.44
CA ALA A 31 17.26 -7.23 5.65
C ALA A 31 18.08 -6.46 4.59
N LEU A 32 19.28 -6.94 4.24
CA LEU A 32 20.11 -6.33 3.20
C LEU A 32 19.49 -6.48 1.81
N ALA A 33 18.82 -7.58 1.53
CA ALA A 33 18.10 -7.80 0.27
C ALA A 33 16.87 -6.89 0.13
N GLN A 34 16.09 -6.73 1.21
CA GLN A 34 14.96 -5.80 1.28
C GLN A 34 15.43 -4.34 1.16
N ALA A 35 16.53 -3.98 1.82
CA ALA A 35 17.11 -2.64 1.70
C ALA A 35 17.64 -2.34 0.29
N ALA A 36 18.14 -3.35 -0.42
CA ALA A 36 18.62 -3.22 -1.80
C ALA A 36 17.48 -3.11 -2.83
N ASN A 37 16.30 -3.66 -2.52
CA ASN A 37 15.11 -3.60 -3.37
C ASN A 37 13.88 -3.22 -2.54
N PRO A 38 13.76 -1.94 -2.13
CA PRO A 38 12.62 -1.52 -1.34
C PRO A 38 11.34 -1.66 -2.17
N THR A 39 10.37 -2.41 -1.65
CA THR A 39 9.03 -2.45 -2.24
C THR A 39 8.38 -1.07 -2.05
N PRO A 40 7.87 -0.43 -3.12
CA PRO A 40 7.14 0.82 -2.98
C PRO A 40 5.95 0.61 -2.04
N ALA A 41 5.86 1.46 -1.02
CA ALA A 41 4.72 1.49 -0.10
C ALA A 41 3.54 2.22 -0.74
N ASP A 42 3.19 1.91 -1.99
CA ASP A 42 1.98 2.43 -2.60
C ASP A 42 0.79 1.88 -1.82
N ASP A 43 0.03 2.75 -1.17
CA ASP A 43 -1.17 2.37 -0.45
C ASP A 43 -2.33 2.23 -1.46
N PRO A 44 -2.76 1.00 -1.79
CA PRO A 44 -3.85 0.80 -2.75
C PRO A 44 -5.17 1.44 -2.29
N VAL A 45 -5.32 1.69 -0.98
CA VAL A 45 -6.48 2.42 -0.44
C VAL A 45 -6.43 3.89 -0.85
N ALA A 46 -5.27 4.55 -0.77
CA ALA A 46 -5.13 5.95 -1.16
C ALA A 46 -5.42 6.18 -2.65
N ALA A 47 -5.03 5.23 -3.51
CA ALA A 47 -5.36 5.27 -4.94
C ALA A 47 -6.87 5.17 -5.20
N VAL A 48 -7.56 4.28 -4.47
CA VAL A 48 -9.04 4.17 -4.54
C VAL A 48 -9.70 5.45 -4.03
N GLU A 49 -9.24 6.02 -2.92
CA GLU A 49 -9.79 7.26 -2.38
C GLU A 49 -9.67 8.44 -3.35
N ALA A 50 -8.51 8.60 -4.00
CA ALA A 50 -8.29 9.65 -4.98
C ALA A 50 -9.20 9.51 -6.22
N ASP A 51 -9.37 8.28 -6.74
CA ASP A 51 -10.27 8.01 -7.86
C ASP A 51 -11.74 8.34 -7.52
N PHE A 52 -12.19 7.96 -6.33
CA PHE A 52 -13.57 8.24 -5.91
C PHE A 52 -13.82 9.72 -5.57
N GLN A 53 -12.81 10.46 -5.10
CA GLN A 53 -12.94 11.92 -4.96
C GLN A 53 -13.22 12.59 -6.31
N LYS A 54 -12.50 12.17 -7.36
CA LYS A 54 -12.72 12.68 -8.72
C LYS A 54 -14.12 12.32 -9.23
N LYS A 55 -14.54 11.06 -9.09
CA LYS A 55 -15.87 10.60 -9.51
C LYS A 55 -17.00 11.30 -8.77
N LEU A 56 -16.84 11.56 -7.46
CA LEU A 56 -17.82 12.32 -6.69
C LEU A 56 -17.92 13.77 -7.16
N ALA A 57 -16.78 14.42 -7.44
CA ALA A 57 -16.78 15.79 -7.99
C ALA A 57 -17.48 15.83 -9.37
N GLU A 58 -17.19 14.87 -10.24
CA GLU A 58 -17.83 14.72 -11.55
C GLU A 58 -19.34 14.45 -11.43
N ALA A 59 -19.78 13.69 -10.43
CA ALA A 59 -21.20 13.43 -10.19
C ALA A 59 -21.94 14.62 -9.55
N GLN A 60 -21.25 15.44 -8.75
CA GLN A 60 -21.83 16.63 -8.11
C GLN A 60 -21.92 17.83 -9.06
N ALA A 61 -21.02 17.95 -10.04
CA ALA A 61 -21.00 19.09 -10.97
C ALA A 61 -22.34 19.29 -11.72
N PRO A 62 -22.96 18.24 -12.30
CA PRO A 62 -24.26 18.34 -12.96
C PRO A 62 -25.39 18.73 -11.99
N LEU A 63 -25.38 18.22 -10.76
CA LEU A 63 -26.35 18.61 -9.73
C LEU A 63 -26.22 20.10 -9.40
N MET A 64 -24.99 20.60 -9.20
CA MET A 64 -24.76 22.02 -8.95
C MET A 64 -25.22 22.89 -10.12
N GLN A 65 -24.92 22.50 -11.35
CA GLN A 65 -25.37 23.22 -12.54
C GLN A 65 -26.90 23.23 -12.66
N ALA A 66 -27.56 22.11 -12.39
CA ALA A 66 -29.01 22.01 -12.42
C ALA A 66 -29.67 22.89 -11.35
N VAL A 67 -29.13 22.89 -10.12
CA VAL A 67 -29.62 23.74 -9.03
C VAL A 67 -29.42 25.22 -9.35
N GLN A 68 -28.25 25.60 -9.88
CA GLN A 68 -27.99 26.98 -10.30
C GLN A 68 -28.93 27.46 -11.41
N ALA A 69 -29.26 26.60 -12.38
CA ALA A 69 -30.23 26.92 -13.42
C ALA A 69 -31.64 27.18 -12.83
N VAL A 70 -32.08 26.34 -11.89
CA VAL A 70 -33.35 26.52 -11.17
C VAL A 70 -33.35 27.83 -10.37
N GLU A 71 -32.22 28.20 -9.75
CA GLU A 71 -32.10 29.47 -9.03
C GLU A 71 -32.11 30.70 -9.93
N ALA A 72 -31.45 30.63 -11.10
CA ALA A 72 -31.49 31.71 -12.09
C ALA A 72 -32.91 31.93 -12.62
N GLU A 73 -33.65 30.85 -12.90
CA GLU A 73 -35.06 30.92 -13.28
C GLU A 73 -35.92 31.54 -12.18
N LEU A 74 -35.71 31.14 -10.91
CA LEU A 74 -36.43 31.72 -9.77
C LEU A 74 -36.19 33.22 -9.68
N GLN A 75 -34.93 33.68 -9.77
CA GLN A 75 -34.61 35.11 -9.71
C GLN A 75 -35.29 35.90 -10.83
N ALA A 76 -35.29 35.37 -12.06
CA ALA A 76 -35.98 36.00 -13.19
C ALA A 76 -37.50 36.11 -12.95
N LYS A 77 -38.13 35.06 -12.38
CA LYS A 77 -39.57 35.06 -12.06
C LYS A 77 -39.92 35.97 -10.89
N LEU A 78 -39.08 36.03 -9.85
CA LEU A 78 -39.26 36.94 -8.73
C LEU A 78 -39.21 38.40 -9.15
N GLY A 79 -38.37 38.74 -10.14
CA GLY A 79 -38.34 40.09 -10.73
C GLY A 79 -39.61 40.48 -11.51
N GLN A 80 -40.45 39.50 -11.88
CA GLN A 80 -41.72 39.70 -12.58
C GLN A 80 -42.94 39.60 -11.66
N ALA A 81 -42.77 39.13 -10.42
CA ALA A 81 -43.84 38.96 -9.46
C ALA A 81 -44.37 40.32 -8.96
N LYS A 82 -45.69 40.46 -8.91
CA LYS A 82 -46.36 41.74 -8.67
C LYS A 82 -46.67 41.98 -7.19
N ASN A 83 -46.70 40.92 -6.38
CA ASN A 83 -47.00 40.99 -4.96
C ASN A 83 -46.24 39.89 -4.19
N ASP A 84 -46.31 39.95 -2.87
CA ASP A 84 -45.55 39.04 -2.00
C ASP A 84 -46.14 37.62 -1.93
N GLU A 85 -47.45 37.45 -2.21
CA GLU A 85 -48.07 36.12 -2.33
C GLU A 85 -47.53 35.35 -3.55
N GLU A 86 -47.42 36.00 -4.71
CA GLU A 86 -46.81 35.43 -5.91
C GLU A 86 -45.33 35.07 -5.68
N LYS A 87 -44.57 35.95 -5.01
CA LYS A 87 -43.17 35.66 -4.65
C LYS A 87 -43.06 34.43 -3.74
N LYS A 88 -43.93 34.32 -2.73
CA LYS A 88 -43.93 33.18 -1.82
C LYS A 88 -44.26 31.87 -2.55
N ALA A 89 -45.27 31.89 -3.42
CA ALA A 89 -45.63 30.73 -4.24
C ALA A 89 -44.48 30.29 -5.16
N LEU A 90 -43.80 31.24 -5.80
CA LEU A 90 -42.60 30.96 -6.61
C LEU A 90 -41.48 30.34 -5.76
N ILE A 91 -41.20 30.88 -4.57
CA ILE A 91 -40.17 30.31 -3.69
C ILE A 91 -40.49 28.87 -3.32
N GLU A 92 -41.74 28.56 -2.96
CA GLU A 92 -42.17 27.21 -2.62
C GLU A 92 -42.06 26.24 -3.82
N GLU A 93 -42.51 26.66 -5.00
CA GLU A 93 -42.41 25.87 -6.23
C GLU A 93 -40.95 25.55 -6.58
N TYR A 94 -40.08 26.56 -6.56
CA TYR A 94 -38.68 26.38 -6.95
C TYR A 94 -37.85 25.66 -5.89
N ASN A 95 -38.22 25.75 -4.61
CA ASN A 95 -37.65 24.88 -3.57
C ASN A 95 -38.03 23.41 -3.82
N LYS A 96 -39.26 23.14 -4.25
CA LYS A 96 -39.66 21.78 -4.65
C LYS A 96 -38.85 21.30 -5.87
N LYS A 97 -38.66 22.14 -6.90
CA LYS A 97 -37.82 21.80 -8.07
C LYS A 97 -36.36 21.52 -7.69
N LYS A 98 -35.78 22.30 -6.78
CA LYS A 98 -34.41 22.03 -6.27
C LYS A 98 -34.34 20.69 -5.55
N ASN A 99 -35.35 20.36 -4.74
CA ASN A 99 -35.42 19.06 -4.07
C ASN A 99 -35.61 17.91 -5.05
N GLU A 100 -36.43 18.08 -6.09
CA GLU A 100 -36.59 17.08 -7.16
C GLU A 100 -35.27 16.82 -7.88
N LYS A 101 -34.48 17.87 -8.15
CA LYS A 101 -33.11 17.69 -8.68
C LYS A 101 -32.20 16.96 -7.70
N ALA A 102 -32.21 17.30 -6.42
CA ALA A 102 -31.44 16.55 -5.43
C ALA A 102 -31.83 15.06 -5.41
N GLN A 103 -33.12 14.74 -5.52
CA GLN A 103 -33.63 13.36 -5.58
C GLN A 103 -33.25 12.63 -6.88
N GLU A 104 -33.19 13.33 -8.02
CA GLU A 104 -32.78 12.76 -9.31
C GLU A 104 -31.31 12.29 -9.28
N PHE A 105 -30.43 13.04 -8.62
CA PHE A 105 -29.01 12.73 -8.52
C PHE A 105 -28.62 11.89 -7.29
N ALA A 106 -29.49 11.81 -6.27
CA ALA A 106 -29.23 11.04 -5.05
C ALA A 106 -28.86 9.57 -5.30
N PRO A 107 -29.53 8.81 -6.20
CA PRO A 107 -29.16 7.43 -6.47
C PRO A 107 -27.73 7.28 -6.98
N ALA A 108 -27.29 8.14 -7.90
CA ALA A 108 -25.93 8.08 -8.46
C ALA A 108 -24.86 8.34 -7.39
N ILE A 109 -25.11 9.34 -6.52
CA ILE A 109 -24.20 9.64 -5.39
C ILE A 109 -24.17 8.48 -4.39
N GLN A 110 -25.32 7.87 -4.10
CA GLN A 110 -25.41 6.73 -3.19
C GLN A 110 -24.71 5.49 -3.77
N THR A 111 -24.87 5.20 -5.06
CA THR A 111 -24.15 4.12 -5.75
C THR A 111 -22.65 4.33 -5.68
N LEU A 112 -22.16 5.54 -5.96
CA LEU A 112 -20.73 5.85 -5.84
C LEU A 112 -20.21 5.66 -4.40
N ALA A 113 -21.00 5.99 -3.39
CA ALA A 113 -20.62 5.76 -1.99
C ALA A 113 -20.50 4.26 -1.68
N GLN A 114 -21.46 3.44 -2.13
CA GLN A 114 -21.42 1.99 -1.95
C GLN A 114 -20.25 1.34 -2.71
N GLU A 115 -20.00 1.77 -3.94
CA GLU A 115 -18.87 1.30 -4.73
C GLU A 115 -17.53 1.65 -4.07
N LYS A 116 -17.42 2.86 -3.49
CA LYS A 116 -16.24 3.28 -2.74
C LYS A 116 -15.96 2.33 -1.58
N GLU A 117 -16.96 2.03 -0.76
CA GLU A 117 -16.82 1.11 0.38
C GLU A 117 -16.35 -0.27 -0.06
N GLN A 118 -16.95 -0.83 -1.12
CA GLN A 118 -16.56 -2.13 -1.66
C GLN A 118 -15.13 -2.12 -2.21
N LYS A 119 -14.72 -1.06 -2.91
CA LYS A 119 -13.36 -0.95 -3.47
C LYS A 119 -12.31 -0.74 -2.39
N ILE A 120 -12.61 0.02 -1.34
CA ILE A 120 -11.73 0.16 -0.18
C ILE A 120 -11.58 -1.19 0.53
N ALA A 121 -12.67 -1.90 0.78
CA ALA A 121 -12.62 -3.22 1.40
C ALA A 121 -11.80 -4.22 0.56
N ALA A 122 -11.96 -4.21 -0.77
CA ALA A 122 -11.17 -5.04 -1.68
C ALA A 122 -9.68 -4.66 -1.67
N ALA A 123 -9.35 -3.36 -1.69
CA ALA A 123 -7.97 -2.87 -1.62
C ALA A 123 -7.30 -3.26 -0.29
N GLN A 124 -8.01 -3.13 0.84
CA GLN A 124 -7.53 -3.58 2.15
C GLN A 124 -7.32 -5.09 2.19
N GLY A 125 -8.24 -5.87 1.62
CA GLY A 125 -8.12 -7.32 1.51
C GLY A 125 -6.90 -7.75 0.69
N ALA A 126 -6.68 -7.11 -0.47
CA ALA A 126 -5.53 -7.36 -1.32
C ALA A 126 -4.20 -6.99 -0.63
N LYS A 127 -4.16 -5.85 0.08
CA LYS A 127 -2.99 -5.44 0.87
C LYS A 127 -2.63 -6.47 1.93
N LYS A 128 -3.61 -6.91 2.73
CA LYS A 128 -3.40 -7.94 3.75
C LYS A 128 -2.92 -9.27 3.15
N ALA A 129 -3.53 -9.72 2.05
CA ALA A 129 -3.13 -10.95 1.39
C ALA A 129 -1.69 -10.86 0.83
N ALA A 130 -1.29 -9.70 0.31
CA ALA A 130 0.08 -9.46 -0.13
C ALA A 130 1.08 -9.45 1.03
N GLU A 131 0.75 -8.79 2.15
CA GLU A 131 1.56 -8.79 3.37
C GLU A 131 1.72 -10.21 3.95
N GLU A 132 0.64 -11.00 4.01
CA GLU A 132 0.68 -12.39 4.47
C GLU A 132 1.50 -13.28 3.54
N ALA A 133 1.35 -13.14 2.22
CA ALA A 133 2.14 -13.88 1.24
C ALA A 133 3.62 -13.51 1.31
N GLN A 134 3.94 -12.23 1.49
CA GLN A 134 5.30 -11.75 1.69
C GLN A 134 5.89 -12.32 2.97
N LYS A 135 5.19 -12.26 4.09
CA LYS A 135 5.64 -12.84 5.36
C LYS A 135 5.88 -14.35 5.24
N ALA A 136 4.98 -15.10 4.59
CA ALA A 136 5.16 -16.53 4.37
C ALA A 136 6.37 -16.83 3.47
N ALA A 137 6.62 -16.01 2.45
CA ALA A 137 7.80 -16.13 1.60
C ALA A 137 9.09 -15.83 2.38
N GLU A 138 9.09 -14.81 3.24
CA GLU A 138 10.20 -14.44 4.12
C GLU A 138 10.52 -15.54 5.14
N GLU A 139 9.49 -16.12 5.78
CA GLU A 139 9.65 -17.26 6.71
C GLU A 139 10.26 -18.48 6.00
N LYS A 140 9.80 -18.77 4.77
CA LYS A 140 10.37 -19.85 3.96
C LYS A 140 11.83 -19.58 3.58
N GLN A 141 12.14 -18.37 3.11
CA GLN A 141 13.52 -17.97 2.78
C GLN A 141 14.43 -18.04 4.00
N LEU A 142 13.96 -17.62 5.17
CA LEU A 142 14.72 -17.69 6.41
C LEU A 142 14.99 -19.15 6.81
N ALA A 143 14.01 -20.03 6.69
CA ALA A 143 14.17 -21.46 6.99
C ALA A 143 15.17 -22.13 6.02
N GLU A 144 15.04 -21.90 4.72
CA GLU A 144 15.96 -22.42 3.69
C GLU A 144 17.39 -21.89 3.89
N CYS A 145 17.53 -20.60 4.23
CA CYS A 145 18.81 -20.01 4.55
C CYS A 145 19.44 -20.64 5.80
N LYS A 146 18.67 -20.84 6.88
CA LYS A 146 19.18 -21.47 8.12
C LYS A 146 19.68 -22.89 7.86
N ASP A 147 18.93 -23.69 7.09
CA ASP A 147 19.33 -25.06 6.72
C ASP A 147 20.61 -25.07 5.86
N SER A 148 20.69 -24.19 4.86
CA SER A 148 21.89 -24.04 4.02
C SER A 148 23.10 -23.57 4.83
N CYS A 149 22.92 -22.61 5.74
CA CYS A 149 23.97 -22.07 6.58
C CYS A 149 24.59 -23.14 7.49
N GLY A 150 23.77 -23.94 8.19
CA GLY A 150 24.27 -25.03 9.05
C GLY A 150 25.05 -26.11 8.28
N LYS A 151 24.82 -26.23 6.98
CA LYS A 151 25.52 -27.18 6.10
C LYS A 151 26.84 -26.63 5.57
N THR A 152 26.87 -25.37 5.16
CA THR A 152 27.91 -24.81 4.28
C THR A 152 28.72 -23.65 4.88
N THR A 153 28.25 -23.04 5.97
CA THR A 153 28.84 -21.81 6.50
C THR A 153 29.74 -22.08 7.69
N THR A 154 30.94 -21.49 7.65
CA THR A 154 31.93 -21.53 8.72
C THR A 154 31.75 -20.35 9.67
N ALA A 155 32.18 -20.46 10.92
CA ALA A 155 32.10 -19.37 11.89
C ALA A 155 32.79 -18.07 11.41
N PRO A 156 34.00 -18.11 10.79
CA PRO A 156 34.62 -16.90 10.24
C PRO A 156 33.81 -16.26 9.10
N LYS A 157 33.22 -17.07 8.21
CA LYS A 157 32.35 -16.56 7.15
C LYS A 157 31.10 -15.89 7.72
N ALA A 158 30.47 -16.53 8.70
CA ALA A 158 29.31 -15.97 9.39
C ALA A 158 29.64 -14.64 10.08
N GLU A 159 30.78 -14.52 10.76
CA GLU A 159 31.22 -13.27 11.37
C GLU A 159 31.44 -12.15 10.35
N CYS A 160 32.04 -12.46 9.20
CA CYS A 160 32.19 -11.50 8.09
C CYS A 160 30.83 -11.03 7.59
N GLN A 161 29.91 -11.96 7.32
CA GLN A 161 28.55 -11.68 6.85
C GLN A 161 27.77 -10.81 7.85
N LEU A 162 27.89 -11.12 9.14
CA LEU A 162 27.31 -10.34 10.24
C LEU A 162 27.89 -8.92 10.37
N LYS A 163 29.05 -8.62 9.78
CA LYS A 163 29.65 -7.28 9.73
C LYS A 163 29.47 -6.54 8.40
N ALA A 164 29.04 -7.22 7.34
CA ALA A 164 28.82 -6.61 6.02
C ALA A 164 27.84 -5.43 6.03
N ALA A 165 28.17 -4.33 5.35
CA ALA A 165 27.31 -3.14 5.31
C ALA A 165 26.17 -3.24 4.29
N ASP A 166 26.38 -4.01 3.22
CA ASP A 166 25.45 -4.17 2.10
C ASP A 166 25.48 -5.61 1.57
N LEU A 167 24.57 -5.91 0.63
CA LEU A 167 24.42 -7.25 0.07
C LEU A 167 25.66 -7.70 -0.74
N ASN A 168 26.40 -6.79 -1.36
CA ASN A 168 27.61 -7.13 -2.11
C ASN A 168 28.75 -7.53 -1.16
N ALA A 169 28.97 -6.76 -0.09
CA ALA A 169 29.92 -7.07 0.97
C ALA A 169 29.54 -8.39 1.68
N PHE A 170 28.25 -8.64 1.87
CA PHE A 170 27.74 -9.88 2.46
C PHE A 170 28.08 -11.10 1.58
N ASN A 171 27.86 -10.99 0.26
CA ASN A 171 28.13 -12.06 -0.70
C ASN A 171 29.64 -12.29 -0.94
N ALA A 172 30.49 -11.29 -0.67
CA ALA A 172 31.93 -11.38 -0.82
C ALA A 172 32.65 -12.14 0.32
N CYS A 173 31.97 -12.39 1.44
CA CYS A 173 32.53 -13.10 2.59
C CYS A 173 32.83 -14.58 2.27
N LYS A 174 34.05 -15.02 2.60
CA LYS A 174 34.56 -16.37 2.34
C LYS A 174 34.66 -17.22 3.60
#